data_AF-A0A849IRQ1-F1
#
_entry.id   AF-A0A849IRQ1-F1
#
_cell.length_a   1.000
_cell.length_b   1.000
_cell.length_c   1.000
_cell.angle_alpha   90.00
_cell.angle_beta   90.00
_cell.angle_gamma   90.00
#
_symmetry.space_group_name_H-M   'P 1'
#
loop_
_entity.id
_entity.type
_entity.pdbx_description
1 polymer ?
#
loop_
_entity_poly.entity_id
_entity_poly.type
_entity_poly.pdbx_seq_one_letter_code
_entity_poly.pdbx_strand_id
1 'polypeptide(L)'
;LAEAAYQGLERAGLEVLYDDRDVSPGVKFADADLRGLPLRLTVSPRSLKQGGVELKRRQGDPFLVARDGAVSAAVAEVGLLRAELESWVARQLEGTEALLEHTFGATA
;
A
#
# COMPACT_ATOMS: atom_id res chain seq x y z
N LEU A 1 -11.85 10.58 13.12
CA LEU A 1 -10.91 9.44 12.96
C LEU A 1 -10.09 9.58 11.69
N ALA A 2 -10.72 9.75 10.52
CA ALA A 2 -10.00 9.83 9.24
C ALA A 2 -8.89 10.90 9.24
N GLU A 3 -9.20 12.13 9.67
CA GLU A 3 -8.21 13.21 9.85
C GLU A 3 -7.03 12.83 10.76
N ALA A 4 -7.33 12.23 11.93
CA ALA A 4 -6.29 11.82 12.88
C ALA A 4 -5.40 10.69 12.31
N ALA A 5 -5.98 9.78 11.51
CA ALA A 5 -5.23 8.74 10.82
C ALA A 5 -4.34 9.36 9.72
N TYR A 6 -4.87 10.28 8.92
CA TYR A 6 -4.12 11.03 7.92
C TYR A 6 -2.89 11.72 8.53
N GLN A 7 -3.09 12.56 9.54
CA GLN A 7 -1.99 13.24 10.24
C GLN A 7 -1.02 12.27 10.92
N GLY A 8 -1.50 11.11 11.39
CA GLY A 8 -0.66 10.07 11.97
C GLY A 8 0.26 9.42 10.95
N LEU A 9 -0.26 9.15 9.75
CA LEU A 9 0.50 8.56 8.65
C LEU A 9 1.50 9.56 8.05
N GLU A 10 1.13 10.83 7.91
CA GLU A 10 2.07 11.87 7.48
C GLU A 10 3.22 12.06 8.47
N ARG A 11 2.92 12.07 9.79
CA ARG A 11 3.96 12.11 10.83
C ARG A 11 4.86 10.88 10.84
N ALA A 12 4.39 9.75 10.32
CA ALA A 12 5.18 8.55 10.12
C ALA A 12 6.03 8.60 8.83
N GLY A 13 6.00 9.70 8.08
CA GLY A 13 6.78 9.90 6.86
C GLY A 13 6.18 9.28 5.60
N LEU A 14 4.90 8.89 5.63
CA LEU A 14 4.21 8.38 4.45
C LEU A 14 3.59 9.52 3.63
N GLU A 15 3.64 9.38 2.31
CA GLU A 15 2.85 10.20 1.40
C GLU A 15 1.41 9.66 1.36
N VAL A 16 0.44 10.51 1.70
CA VAL A 16 -0.95 10.09 1.88
C VAL A 16 -1.87 10.95 1.03
N LEU A 17 -2.66 10.30 0.16
CA LEU A 17 -3.78 10.95 -0.50
C LEU A 17 -5.03 10.88 0.38
N TYR A 18 -5.45 12.02 0.93
CA TYR A 18 -6.72 12.14 1.65
C TYR A 18 -7.86 12.49 0.68
N ASP A 19 -8.83 11.58 0.53
CA ASP A 19 -9.98 11.76 -0.38
C ASP A 19 -11.28 12.06 0.39
N ASP A 20 -11.52 13.34 0.63
CA ASP A 20 -12.69 13.88 1.34
C ASP A 20 -13.83 14.34 0.42
N ARG A 21 -13.69 14.16 -0.90
CA ARG A 21 -14.68 14.57 -1.90
C ARG A 21 -16.07 14.02 -1.60
N ASP A 22 -17.12 14.79 -1.85
CA ASP A 22 -18.51 14.35 -1.68
C ASP A 22 -18.99 13.52 -2.88
N VAL A 23 -18.43 12.32 -3.01
CA VAL A 23 -18.76 11.34 -4.06
C VAL A 23 -18.90 9.95 -3.47
N SER A 24 -19.54 9.04 -4.20
CA SER A 24 -19.77 7.68 -3.71
C SER A 24 -18.45 6.93 -3.43
N PRO A 25 -18.42 6.00 -2.45
CA PRO A 25 -17.20 5.24 -2.16
C PRO A 25 -16.65 4.49 -3.37
N GLY A 26 -17.53 3.98 -4.24
CA GLY A 26 -17.12 3.28 -5.46
C GLY A 26 -16.30 4.15 -6.41
N VAL A 27 -16.65 5.44 -6.56
CA VAL A 27 -15.88 6.40 -7.37
C VAL A 27 -14.50 6.62 -6.76
N LYS A 28 -14.43 6.84 -5.43
CA LYS A 28 -13.13 6.99 -4.73
C LYS A 28 -12.25 5.76 -4.89
N PHE A 29 -12.84 4.57 -4.80
CA PHE A 29 -12.11 3.31 -4.93
C PHE A 29 -11.57 3.11 -6.34
N ALA A 30 -12.38 3.37 -7.37
CA ALA A 30 -11.94 3.31 -8.76
C ALA A 30 -10.78 4.27 -9.03
N ASP A 31 -10.87 5.51 -8.53
CA ASP A 31 -9.81 6.51 -8.67
C ASP A 31 -8.51 6.10 -7.95
N ALA A 32 -8.61 5.54 -6.75
CA ALA A 32 -7.46 5.02 -6.00
C ALA A 32 -6.77 3.87 -6.75
N ASP A 33 -7.56 2.95 -7.30
CA ASP A 33 -7.07 1.78 -8.02
C ASP A 33 -6.45 2.19 -9.38
N LEU A 34 -7.03 3.20 -10.05
CA LEU A 34 -6.53 3.80 -11.29
C LEU A 34 -5.20 4.53 -11.07
N ARG A 35 -5.07 5.27 -9.97
CA ARG A 35 -3.81 5.93 -9.57
C ARG A 35 -2.75 4.93 -9.09
N GLY A 36 -3.11 3.67 -8.90
CA GLY A 36 -2.18 2.63 -8.47
C GLY A 36 -1.75 2.74 -7.02
N LEU A 37 -2.59 3.32 -6.15
CA LEU A 37 -2.29 3.41 -4.72
C LEU A 37 -2.07 2.00 -4.15
N PRO A 38 -0.91 1.72 -3.52
CA PRO A 38 -0.56 0.36 -3.13
C PRO A 38 -1.37 -0.14 -1.93
N LEU A 39 -1.81 0.77 -1.07
CA LEU A 39 -2.61 0.51 0.12
C LEU A 39 -3.71 1.57 0.27
N ARG A 40 -4.92 1.15 0.64
CA ARG A 40 -6.05 2.01 0.96
C ARG A 40 -6.52 1.79 2.39
N LEU A 41 -6.65 2.87 3.17
CA LEU A 41 -7.29 2.88 4.48
C LEU A 41 -8.67 3.51 4.35
N THR A 42 -9.71 2.74 4.67
CA THR A 42 -11.11 3.18 4.58
C THR A 42 -11.69 3.34 5.98
N VAL A 43 -12.16 4.56 6.28
CA VAL A 43 -12.94 4.85 7.48
C VAL A 43 -14.40 4.92 7.08
N SER A 44 -15.17 3.89 7.42
CA SER A 44 -16.60 3.80 7.09
C SER A 44 -17.46 3.60 8.34
N PRO A 45 -18.74 4.03 8.36
CA PRO A 45 -19.65 3.74 9.47
C PRO A 45 -19.76 2.23 9.78
N ARG A 46 -19.62 1.37 8.76
CA ARG A 46 -19.60 -0.09 8.91
C ARG A 46 -18.38 -0.56 9.70
N SER A 47 -17.18 -0.17 9.27
CA SER A 47 -15.92 -0.54 9.94
C SER A 47 -15.86 -0.01 11.38
N LEU A 48 -16.35 1.21 11.61
CA LEU A 48 -16.40 1.83 12.93
C LEU A 48 -17.33 1.08 13.89
N LYS A 49 -18.48 0.60 13.43
CA LYS A 49 -19.37 -0.26 14.22
C LYS A 49 -18.72 -1.60 14.59
N GLN A 50 -17.76 -2.06 13.81
CA GLN A 50 -16.96 -3.26 14.07
C GLN A 50 -15.70 -2.97 14.92
N GLY A 51 -15.52 -1.73 15.39
CA GLY A 51 -14.40 -1.34 16.24
C GLY A 51 -13.10 -1.00 15.48
N GLY A 52 -13.16 -0.80 14.17
CA GLY A 52 -11.97 -0.67 13.36
C GLY A 52 -12.08 0.23 12.12
N VAL A 53 -11.07 0.09 11.26
CA VAL A 53 -10.99 0.64 9.91
C VAL A 53 -10.62 -0.50 8.95
N GLU A 54 -10.90 -0.35 7.67
CA GLU A 54 -10.53 -1.36 6.67
C GLU A 54 -9.22 -0.96 5.99
N LEU A 55 -8.23 -1.85 6.00
CA LEU A 55 -7.08 -1.75 5.11
C LEU A 55 -7.28 -2.67 3.92
N LYS A 56 -6.86 -2.23 2.74
CA LYS A 56 -6.91 -3.03 1.52
C LYS A 56 -5.67 -2.75 0.68
N ARG A 57 -4.86 -3.77 0.42
CA ARG A 57 -3.81 -3.71 -0.61
C ARG A 57 -4.46 -3.60 -1.99
N ARG A 58 -3.79 -2.97 -2.96
CA ARG A 58 -4.32 -2.86 -4.33
C ARG A 58 -4.78 -4.20 -4.90
N GLN A 59 -3.99 -5.24 -4.63
CA GLN A 59 -4.32 -6.62 -4.91
C GLN A 59 -4.73 -7.30 -3.60
N GLY A 60 -5.86 -8.01 -3.62
CA GLY A 60 -6.38 -8.76 -2.47
C GLY A 60 -7.62 -8.14 -1.82
N ASP A 61 -8.09 -8.83 -0.79
CA ASP A 61 -9.31 -8.50 -0.07
C ASP A 61 -9.05 -7.50 1.06
N PRO A 62 -10.06 -6.68 1.43
CA PRO A 62 -9.96 -5.80 2.58
C PRO A 62 -9.95 -6.60 3.88
N PHE A 63 -9.23 -6.10 4.87
CA PHE A 63 -9.19 -6.66 6.23
C PHE A 63 -9.40 -5.56 7.28
N LEU A 64 -10.04 -5.94 8.38
CA LEU A 64 -10.36 -5.03 9.48
C LEU A 64 -9.15 -4.89 10.41
N VAL A 65 -8.83 -3.64 10.76
CA VAL A 65 -7.80 -3.29 11.74
C VAL A 65 -8.44 -2.50 12.86
N ALA A 66 -8.10 -2.82 14.11
CA ALA A 66 -8.57 -2.09 15.28
C ALA A 66 -8.23 -0.60 15.16
N ARG A 67 -9.15 0.26 15.58
CA ARG A 67 -9.01 1.72 15.47
C ARG A 67 -7.69 2.24 16.03
N ASP A 68 -7.27 1.74 17.18
CA ASP A 68 -6.09 2.24 17.89
C ASP A 68 -4.78 1.79 17.23
N GLY A 69 -4.81 0.71 16.44
CA GLY A 69 -3.67 0.19 15.68
C GLY A 69 -3.66 0.58 14.20
N ALA A 70 -4.61 1.40 13.75
CA ALA A 70 -4.80 1.71 12.33
C ALA A 70 -3.55 2.30 11.66
N VAL A 71 -2.92 3.29 12.33
CA VAL A 71 -1.72 3.97 11.79
C VAL A 71 -0.53 3.02 11.75
N SER A 72 -0.24 2.32 12.86
CA SER A 72 0.88 1.38 12.94
C SER A 72 0.73 0.23 11.94
N ALA A 73 -0.48 -0.29 11.76
CA ALA A 73 -0.74 -1.35 10.79
C ALA A 73 -0.52 -0.85 9.36
N ALA A 74 -1.03 0.33 9.00
CA ALA A 74 -0.81 0.88 7.66
C ALA A 74 0.68 1.16 7.38
N VAL A 75 1.43 1.68 8.36
CA VAL A 75 2.89 1.86 8.25
C VAL A 75 3.60 0.52 8.02
N ALA A 76 3.25 -0.50 8.79
CA ALA A 76 3.81 -1.84 8.63
C ALA A 76 3.51 -2.42 7.23
N GLU A 77 2.27 -2.30 6.75
CA GLU A 77 1.86 -2.77 5.43
C GLU A 77 2.60 -2.06 4.29
N VAL A 78 2.78 -0.73 4.37
CA VAL A 78 3.60 -0.01 3.39
C VAL A 78 5.06 -0.47 3.43
N GLY A 79 5.60 -0.73 4.62
CA GLY A 79 6.94 -1.31 4.78
C GLY A 79 7.09 -2.68 4.13
N LEU A 80 6.10 -3.56 4.29
CA LEU A 80 6.07 -4.88 3.64
C LEU A 80 6.01 -4.75 2.12
N LEU A 81 5.12 -3.90 1.60
CA LEU A 81 4.99 -3.67 0.14
C LEU A 81 6.29 -3.12 -0.46
N ARG A 82 6.99 -2.25 0.26
CA ARG A 82 8.31 -1.75 -0.15
C ARG A 82 9.35 -2.86 -0.18
N ALA A 83 9.43 -3.68 0.86
CA ALA A 83 10.37 -4.79 0.92
C ALA A 83 10.10 -5.84 -0.18
N GLU A 84 8.83 -6.13 -0.47
CA GLU A 84 8.42 -6.99 -1.59
C GLU A 84 8.90 -6.42 -2.93
N LEU A 85 8.72 -5.12 -3.16
CA LEU A 85 9.18 -4.43 -4.36
C LEU A 85 10.71 -4.47 -4.50
N GLU A 86 11.44 -4.13 -3.44
CA GLU A 86 12.90 -4.14 -3.40
C GLU A 86 13.43 -5.55 -3.70
N SER A 87 12.82 -6.57 -3.11
CA SER A 87 13.17 -7.96 -3.34
C SER A 87 12.88 -8.40 -4.79
N TRP A 88 11.78 -7.93 -5.37
CA TRP A 88 11.45 -8.21 -6.78
C TRP A 88 12.46 -7.55 -7.73
N VAL A 89 12.84 -6.30 -7.48
CA VAL A 89 13.86 -5.60 -8.27
C VAL A 89 15.19 -6.33 -8.20
N ALA A 90 15.64 -6.72 -7.00
CA ALA A 90 16.91 -7.43 -6.82
C ALA A 90 16.99 -8.73 -7.64
N ARG A 91 15.95 -9.58 -7.55
CA ARG A 91 15.88 -10.84 -8.31
C ARG A 91 15.92 -10.63 -9.83
N GLN A 92 15.34 -9.55 -10.32
CA GLN A 92 15.32 -9.29 -11.76
C GLN A 92 16.68 -8.80 -12.28
N LEU A 93 17.42 -8.05 -11.47
CA LEU A 93 18.79 -7.62 -11.81
C LEU A 93 19.76 -8.80 -11.79
N GLU A 94 19.69 -9.69 -10.78
CA GLU A 94 20.47 -10.94 -10.73
C GLU A 94 20.23 -11.80 -11.98
N GLY A 95 18.97 -11.96 -12.41
CA GLY A 95 18.64 -12.70 -13.62
C GLY A 95 19.16 -12.03 -14.90
N THR A 96 19.29 -10.70 -14.91
CA THR A 96 19.81 -9.96 -16.06
C THR A 96 21.33 -10.09 -16.16
N GLU A 97 22.05 -10.01 -15.04
CA GLU A 97 23.50 -10.24 -14.98
C GLU A 97 23.84 -11.67 -15.40
N ALA A 98 23.12 -12.68 -14.91
CA ALA A 98 23.30 -14.07 -15.30
C ALA A 98 23.08 -14.30 -16.82
N LEU A 99 22.10 -13.60 -17.42
CA LEU A 99 21.86 -13.66 -18.87
C LEU A 99 22.97 -12.98 -19.67
N LEU A 100 23.51 -11.86 -19.20
CA LEU A 100 24.62 -11.16 -19.85
C LEU A 100 25.93 -11.95 -19.74
N GLU A 101 26.23 -12.56 -18.59
CA GLU A 101 27.38 -13.45 -18.44
C GLU A 101 27.26 -14.69 -19.35
N HIS A 102 26.08 -15.29 -19.46
CA HIS A 102 25.88 -16.42 -20.35
C HIS A 102 25.93 -16.02 -21.84
N THR A 103 25.50 -14.82 -22.21
CA THR A 103 25.43 -14.35 -23.61
C THR A 103 26.74 -13.74 -24.10
N PHE A 104 27.48 -13.06 -23.23
CA PHE A 104 28.70 -12.31 -23.58
C PHE A 104 29.97 -12.83 -22.86
N GLY A 105 29.86 -13.80 -21.95
CA GLY A 105 30.99 -14.41 -21.24
C GLY A 105 31.78 -15.45 -22.05
N ALA A 106 31.45 -15.67 -23.33
CA ALA A 106 32.26 -16.44 -24.27
C ALA A 106 33.29 -15.54 -24.98
N THR A 107 34.03 -14.70 -24.25
CA THR A 107 35.27 -14.07 -24.74
C THR A 107 36.15 -13.70 -23.55
N ALA A 108 36.99 -14.64 -23.13
CA ALA A 108 38.29 -14.40 -22.52
C ALA A 108 39.20 -15.58 -22.88
#